data_AF-A0A952K1H3-F1
#
_entry.id   AF-A0A952K1H3-F1
#
_cell.length_a   1.000
_cell.length_b   1.000
_cell.length_c   1.000
_cell.angle_alpha   90.00
_cell.angle_beta   90.00
_cell.angle_gamma   90.00
#
_symmetry.space_group_name_H-M   'P 1'
#
loop_
_entity.id
_entity.type
_entity.pdbx_description
1 polymer ?
#
loop_
_entity_poly.entity_id
_entity_poly.type
_entity_poly.pdbx_seq_one_letter_code
_entity_poly.pdbx_strand_id
1 'polypeptide(L)'
;MLVHPTPEMDAMPVTDWVPFADWADGRVLLGDRRPTQAELDYHLTTLFPPVRPRRWLEIRYLDSLPDAVWPAVVFTLVTLLDDPVAADTAAEVTEAVATAWDRAAQIGLGDRRLLKAAIRCVQTAAERAPAELAESMQQLVRSVEKGRCPADDFSDRAVKYGIGNAITQLAQGEL
;
A
#
# COMPACT_ATOMS: atom_id res chain seq x y z
N MET A 1 7.44 -9.98 20.02
CA MET A 1 6.95 -11.29 19.54
C MET A 1 6.71 -12.16 20.76
N LEU A 2 5.59 -12.87 20.83
CA LEU A 2 5.35 -13.92 21.82
C LEU A 2 5.86 -15.28 21.30
N VAL A 3 6.32 -16.14 22.21
CA VAL A 3 6.67 -17.54 21.93
C VAL A 3 5.76 -18.44 22.75
N HIS A 4 5.35 -19.57 22.19
CA HIS A 4 4.58 -20.60 22.89
C HIS A 4 5.50 -21.80 23.18
N PRO A 5 6.18 -21.86 24.34
CA PRO A 5 7.21 -22.88 24.58
C PRO A 5 6.65 -24.31 24.44
N THR A 6 5.41 -24.51 24.90
CA THR A 6 4.61 -25.72 24.73
C THR A 6 3.12 -25.33 24.54
N PRO A 7 2.25 -26.24 24.03
CA PRO A 7 0.81 -26.00 23.91
C PRO A 7 0.11 -25.74 25.26
N GLU A 8 0.73 -26.14 26.36
CA GLU A 8 0.22 -26.08 27.73
C GLU A 8 0.71 -24.84 28.49
N MET A 9 1.71 -24.13 27.96
CA MET A 9 2.27 -22.93 28.56
C MET A 9 1.69 -21.66 27.91
N ASP A 10 1.41 -20.67 28.76
CA ASP A 10 1.03 -19.34 28.31
C ASP A 10 2.10 -18.71 27.42
N ALA A 11 1.64 -17.83 26.51
CA ALA A 11 2.51 -17.10 25.61
C ALA A 11 3.54 -16.25 26.39
N MET A 12 4.83 -16.46 26.14
CA MET A 12 5.90 -15.74 26.82
C MET A 12 6.43 -14.59 25.95
N PRO A 13 6.64 -13.38 26.50
CA PRO A 13 7.26 -12.30 25.77
C PRO A 13 8.74 -12.57 25.51
N VAL A 14 9.17 -12.36 24.27
CA VAL A 14 10.61 -12.26 23.96
C VAL A 14 11.09 -10.88 24.39
N THR A 15 11.95 -10.83 25.41
CA THR A 15 12.46 -9.61 26.04
C THR A 15 13.71 -9.05 25.37
N ASP A 16 14.44 -9.90 24.66
CA ASP A 16 15.68 -9.55 23.99
C ASP A 16 15.50 -9.58 22.48
N TRP A 17 16.24 -8.74 21.77
CA TRP A 17 16.20 -8.76 20.31
C TRP A 17 16.86 -10.03 19.77
N VAL A 18 16.10 -10.83 19.01
CA VAL A 18 16.56 -12.06 18.37
C VAL A 18 16.05 -12.09 16.92
N PRO A 19 16.95 -12.12 15.92
CA PRO A 19 16.56 -12.38 14.54
C PRO A 19 15.88 -13.74 14.42
N PHE A 20 14.76 -13.82 13.71
CA PHE A 20 14.07 -15.10 13.49
C PHE A 20 15.00 -16.12 12.82
N ALA A 21 15.90 -15.68 11.94
CA ALA A 21 16.91 -16.53 11.29
C ALA A 21 17.86 -17.19 12.31
N ASP A 22 18.32 -16.44 13.33
CA ASP A 22 19.22 -16.98 14.35
C ASP A 22 18.51 -18.01 15.24
N TRP A 23 17.21 -17.82 15.50
CA TRP A 23 16.39 -18.80 16.19
C TRP A 23 16.13 -20.06 15.35
N ALA A 24 15.82 -19.89 14.06
CA ALA A 24 15.61 -20.97 13.11
C ALA A 24 16.87 -21.83 12.89
N ASP A 25 18.03 -21.18 12.78
CA ASP A 25 19.34 -21.82 12.66
C ASP A 25 19.78 -22.51 13.97
N GLY A 26 19.14 -22.17 15.10
CA GLY A 26 19.50 -22.66 16.44
C GLY A 26 20.76 -22.01 17.01
N ARG A 27 21.14 -20.82 16.52
CA ARG A 27 22.23 -20.00 17.09
C ARG A 27 21.82 -19.39 18.43
N VAL A 28 20.53 -19.12 18.58
CA VAL A 28 19.86 -18.73 19.82
C VAL A 28 18.66 -19.65 20.00
N LEU A 29 18.41 -20.12 21.23
CA LEU A 29 17.24 -20.94 21.54
C LEU A 29 16.28 -20.16 22.44
N LEU A 30 15.10 -19.84 21.90
CA LEU A 30 14.00 -19.29 22.71
C LEU A 30 13.19 -20.45 23.29
N GLY A 31 13.06 -20.49 24.62
CA GLY A 31 12.41 -21.60 25.32
C GLY A 31 13.09 -22.95 25.07
N ASP A 32 14.42 -22.96 24.96
CA ASP A 32 15.27 -24.14 24.74
C ASP A 32 14.94 -24.95 23.48
N ARG A 33 14.33 -24.31 22.47
CA ARG A 33 13.96 -24.97 21.20
C ARG A 33 14.18 -24.08 19.97
N ARG A 34 14.05 -24.69 18.80
CA ARG A 34 13.89 -24.02 17.50
C ARG A 34 12.42 -23.62 17.26
N PRO A 35 12.13 -22.66 16.36
CA PRO A 35 10.76 -22.30 16.03
C PRO A 35 10.05 -23.46 15.33
N THR A 36 8.74 -23.52 15.53
CA THR A 36 7.82 -24.35 14.76
C THR A 36 7.23 -23.53 13.61
N GLN A 37 6.45 -24.18 12.75
CA GLN A 37 5.69 -23.49 11.70
C GLN A 37 4.75 -22.42 12.27
N ALA A 38 4.16 -22.66 13.45
CA ALA A 38 3.26 -21.68 14.07
C ALA A 38 3.98 -20.37 14.44
N GLU A 39 5.24 -20.44 14.87
CA GLU A 39 6.01 -19.23 15.15
C GLU A 39 6.54 -18.54 13.89
N LEU A 40 6.80 -19.29 12.82
CA LEU A 40 7.04 -18.68 11.52
C LEU A 40 5.80 -17.93 11.04
N ASP A 41 4.63 -18.57 11.09
CA ASP A 41 3.37 -17.96 10.68
C ASP A 41 3.08 -16.70 11.49
N TYR A 42 3.26 -16.75 12.81
CA TYR A 42 3.14 -15.59 13.68
C TYR A 42 4.18 -14.51 13.40
N HIS A 43 5.47 -14.87 13.22
CA HIS A 43 6.53 -13.91 12.86
C HIS A 43 6.18 -13.14 11.58
N LEU A 44 5.71 -13.83 10.55
CA LEU A 44 5.28 -13.20 9.30
C LEU A 44 4.14 -12.20 9.50
N THR A 45 3.26 -12.38 10.50
CA THR A 45 2.22 -11.39 10.82
C THR A 45 2.80 -10.08 11.38
N THR A 46 3.98 -10.12 11.98
CA THR A 46 4.66 -8.96 12.60
C THR A 46 5.48 -8.13 11.61
N LEU A 47 5.69 -8.62 10.39
CA LEU A 47 6.36 -7.86 9.32
C LEU A 47 5.34 -7.00 8.59
N PHE A 48 5.60 -5.70 8.42
CA PHE A 48 4.69 -4.77 7.73
C PHE A 48 5.30 -4.22 6.42
N PRO A 49 5.69 -5.08 5.45
CA PRO A 49 6.16 -4.59 4.16
C PRO A 49 5.01 -3.94 3.38
N PRO A 50 5.30 -2.99 2.46
CA PRO A 50 4.28 -2.36 1.62
C PRO A 50 3.54 -3.39 0.75
N VAL A 51 4.22 -4.42 0.29
CA VAL A 51 3.64 -5.58 -0.40
C VAL A 51 4.02 -6.84 0.36
N ARG A 52 3.04 -7.61 0.82
CA ARG A 52 3.30 -8.89 1.52
C ARG A 52 3.04 -10.05 0.55
N PRO A 53 4.06 -10.89 0.27
CA PRO A 53 3.86 -12.10 -0.51
C PRO A 53 3.17 -13.19 0.33
N ARG A 54 2.14 -13.80 -0.24
CA ARG A 54 1.46 -15.00 0.25
C ARG A 54 1.29 -15.95 -0.94
N ARG A 55 0.20 -16.72 -0.97
CA ARG A 55 -0.30 -17.35 -2.21
C ARG A 55 -0.94 -16.34 -3.17
N TRP A 56 -1.03 -15.08 -2.74
CA TRP A 56 -1.46 -13.88 -3.48
C TRP A 56 -0.59 -12.70 -3.02
N LEU A 57 -0.77 -11.52 -3.62
CA LEU A 57 -0.13 -10.29 -3.15
C LEU A 57 -1.09 -9.49 -2.26
N GLU A 58 -0.67 -9.17 -1.04
CA GLU A 58 -1.38 -8.19 -0.21
C GLU A 58 -0.74 -6.81 -0.39
N ILE A 59 -1.50 -5.85 -0.91
CA ILE A 59 -1.07 -4.46 -1.08
C ILE A 59 -1.50 -3.68 0.16
N ARG A 60 -0.52 -3.11 0.88
CA ARG A 60 -0.71 -2.59 2.25
C ARG A 60 -0.37 -1.10 2.43
N TYR A 61 -0.17 -0.39 1.32
CA TYR A 61 0.21 1.02 1.32
C TYR A 61 -0.87 1.95 0.76
N LEU A 62 -2.05 1.43 0.41
CA LEU A 62 -3.16 2.27 -0.05
C LEU A 62 -3.86 2.91 1.14
N ASP A 63 -3.99 4.24 1.07
CA ASP A 63 -4.84 4.99 1.99
C ASP A 63 -6.32 4.71 1.72
N SER A 64 -7.16 4.99 2.71
CA SER A 64 -8.60 5.09 2.47
C SER A 64 -8.88 6.27 1.55
N LEU A 65 -9.65 6.04 0.48
CA LEU A 65 -10.00 7.05 -0.52
C LEU A 65 -11.51 7.26 -0.56
N PRO A 66 -11.98 8.40 -1.10
CA PRO A 66 -13.39 8.60 -1.38
C PRO A 66 -13.99 7.51 -2.29
N ASP A 67 -15.24 7.14 -2.04
CA ASP A 67 -15.97 6.11 -2.79
C ASP A 67 -16.01 6.38 -4.30
N ALA A 68 -16.05 7.66 -4.70
CA ALA A 68 -16.08 8.07 -6.09
C ALA A 68 -14.83 7.65 -6.89
N VAL A 69 -13.66 7.53 -6.23
CA VAL A 69 -12.38 7.20 -6.88
C VAL A 69 -11.81 5.84 -6.47
N TRP A 70 -12.27 5.29 -5.34
CA TRP A 70 -11.77 4.01 -4.82
C TRP A 70 -11.81 2.86 -5.85
N PRO A 71 -12.93 2.61 -6.57
CA PRO A 71 -12.99 1.57 -7.59
C PRO A 71 -11.95 1.74 -8.71
N ALA A 72 -11.71 2.98 -9.13
CA ALA A 72 -10.75 3.30 -10.18
C ALA A 72 -9.29 3.04 -9.76
N VAL A 73 -8.94 3.36 -8.50
CA VAL A 73 -7.60 3.10 -7.97
C VAL A 73 -7.34 1.60 -7.85
N VAL A 74 -8.29 0.84 -7.31
CA VAL A 74 -8.19 -0.62 -7.21
C VAL A 74 -8.10 -1.25 -8.60
N PHE A 75 -8.94 -0.81 -9.55
CA PHE A 75 -8.91 -1.30 -10.93
C PHE A 75 -7.58 -0.99 -11.63
N THR A 76 -7.04 0.21 -11.43
CA THR A 76 -5.74 0.61 -11.97
C THR A 76 -4.65 -0.32 -11.45
N LEU A 77 -4.60 -0.56 -10.15
CA LEU A 77 -3.61 -1.44 -9.53
C LEU A 77 -3.70 -2.87 -10.07
N VAL A 78 -4.90 -3.46 -10.12
CA VAL A 78 -5.10 -4.82 -10.63
C VAL A 78 -4.72 -4.91 -12.10
N THR A 79 -5.13 -3.94 -12.92
CA THR A 79 -4.84 -3.93 -14.35
C THR A 79 -3.35 -3.86 -14.63
N LEU A 80 -2.61 -3.03 -13.89
CA LEU A 80 -1.16 -2.89 -14.05
C LEU A 80 -0.36 -4.09 -13.51
N LEU A 81 -1.00 -5.02 -12.79
CA LEU A 81 -0.38 -6.25 -12.31
C LEU A 81 -0.78 -7.48 -13.15
N ASP A 82 -2.04 -7.55 -13.60
CA ASP A 82 -2.60 -8.75 -14.21
C ASP A 82 -2.67 -8.71 -15.75
N ASP A 83 -2.80 -7.53 -16.38
CA ASP A 83 -2.77 -7.40 -17.85
C ASP A 83 -1.30 -7.32 -18.32
N PRO A 84 -0.80 -8.28 -19.10
CA PRO A 84 0.63 -8.34 -19.44
C PRO A 84 1.15 -7.08 -20.14
N VAL A 85 0.35 -6.48 -21.02
CA VAL A 85 0.74 -5.29 -21.78
C VAL A 85 0.75 -4.05 -20.87
N ALA A 86 -0.22 -3.94 -19.96
CA ALA A 86 -0.26 -2.87 -18.98
C ALA A 86 0.88 -2.99 -17.97
N ALA A 87 1.19 -4.22 -17.53
CA ALA A 87 2.30 -4.50 -16.62
C ALA A 87 3.66 -4.13 -17.23
N ASP A 88 3.91 -4.51 -18.49
CA ASP A 88 5.14 -4.11 -19.20
C ASP A 88 5.24 -2.58 -19.32
N THR A 89 4.13 -1.92 -19.66
CA THR A 89 4.08 -0.45 -19.74
C THR A 89 4.35 0.18 -18.38
N ALA A 90 3.74 -0.33 -17.30
CA ALA A 90 3.94 0.18 -15.95
C ALA A 90 5.40 0.00 -15.49
N ALA A 91 6.00 -1.16 -15.76
CA ALA A 91 7.40 -1.43 -15.44
C ALA A 91 8.35 -0.46 -16.17
N GLU A 92 8.14 -0.24 -17.47
CA GLU A 92 8.94 0.70 -18.26
C GLU A 92 8.83 2.14 -17.73
N VAL A 93 7.61 2.63 -17.52
CA VAL A 93 7.40 4.05 -17.21
C VAL A 93 7.76 4.40 -15.77
N THR A 94 7.76 3.40 -14.88
CA THR A 94 8.15 3.56 -13.48
C THR A 94 9.62 3.25 -13.23
N GLU A 95 10.37 2.69 -14.19
CA GLU A 95 11.79 2.32 -14.02
C GLU A 95 12.62 3.45 -13.40
N ALA A 96 12.47 4.66 -13.95
CA ALA A 96 13.24 5.82 -13.54
C ALA A 96 12.92 6.31 -12.11
N VAL A 97 11.79 5.89 -11.55
CA VAL A 97 11.27 6.27 -10.22
C VAL A 97 11.07 5.08 -9.29
N ALA A 98 11.58 3.89 -9.63
CA ALA A 98 11.35 2.64 -8.89
C ALA A 98 11.78 2.71 -7.42
N THR A 99 12.78 3.54 -7.09
CA THR A 99 13.29 3.73 -5.72
C THR A 99 12.80 5.03 -5.08
N ALA A 100 11.90 5.77 -5.73
CA ALA A 100 11.44 7.09 -5.28
C ALA A 100 10.28 7.01 -4.27
N TRP A 101 10.19 5.94 -3.47
CA TRP A 101 9.09 5.69 -2.53
C TRP A 101 8.89 6.84 -1.55
N ASP A 102 9.96 7.24 -0.84
CA ASP A 102 9.89 8.33 0.15
C ASP A 102 9.53 9.68 -0.50
N ARG A 103 10.00 9.90 -1.74
CA ARG A 103 9.66 11.09 -2.53
C ARG A 103 8.17 11.10 -2.89
N ALA A 104 7.62 9.96 -3.29
CA ALA A 104 6.20 9.82 -3.60
C ALA A 104 5.33 10.04 -2.35
N ALA A 105 5.75 9.51 -1.19
CA ALA A 105 5.03 9.74 0.06
C ALA A 105 5.05 11.21 0.52
N GLN A 106 6.13 11.95 0.25
CA GLN A 106 6.27 13.33 0.71
C GLN A 106 5.62 14.37 -0.21
N ILE A 107 5.81 14.24 -1.52
CA ILE A 107 5.34 15.27 -2.49
C ILE A 107 4.51 14.70 -3.64
N GLY A 108 4.35 13.38 -3.75
CA GLY A 108 3.50 12.72 -4.71
C GLY A 108 3.65 13.23 -6.15
N LEU A 109 2.52 13.66 -6.72
CA LEU A 109 2.43 14.18 -8.09
C LEU A 109 3.07 15.56 -8.28
N GLY A 110 3.54 16.20 -7.20
CA GLY A 110 4.37 17.41 -7.28
C GLY A 110 5.77 17.13 -7.86
N ASP A 111 6.26 15.88 -7.83
CA ASP A 111 7.47 15.49 -8.55
C ASP A 111 7.15 15.23 -10.03
N ARG A 112 7.83 15.93 -10.93
CA ARG A 112 7.58 15.83 -12.38
C ARG A 112 7.80 14.43 -12.96
N ARG A 113 8.72 13.64 -12.39
CA ARG A 113 9.01 12.28 -12.88
C ARG A 113 7.93 11.32 -12.41
N LEU A 114 7.50 11.44 -11.14
CA LEU A 114 6.38 10.67 -10.61
C LEU A 114 5.07 11.00 -11.33
N LEU A 115 4.79 12.29 -11.58
CA LEU A 115 3.63 12.73 -12.34
C LEU A 115 3.59 12.10 -13.74
N LYS A 116 4.72 12.13 -14.47
CA LYS A 116 4.81 11.54 -15.81
C LYS A 116 4.51 10.04 -15.78
N ALA A 117 5.09 9.31 -14.83
CA ALA A 117 4.85 7.88 -14.67
C ALA A 117 3.39 7.60 -14.29
N ALA A 118 2.84 8.33 -13.33
CA ALA A 118 1.46 8.18 -12.87
C ALA A 118 0.43 8.45 -13.97
N ILE A 119 0.60 9.51 -14.76
CA ILE A 119 -0.26 9.79 -15.92
C ILE A 119 -0.29 8.59 -16.85
N ARG A 120 0.89 8.04 -17.20
CA ARG A 120 0.96 6.93 -18.14
C ARG A 120 0.34 5.66 -17.57
N CYS A 121 0.63 5.31 -16.32
CA CYS A 121 0.03 4.16 -15.63
C CYS A 121 -1.50 4.25 -15.59
N VAL A 122 -2.05 5.40 -15.20
CA VAL A 122 -3.50 5.59 -15.06
C VAL A 122 -4.19 5.61 -16.43
N GLN A 123 -3.59 6.22 -17.45
CA GLN A 123 -4.12 6.18 -18.82
C GLN A 123 -4.15 4.75 -19.37
N THR A 124 -3.07 3.98 -19.17
CA THR A 124 -3.01 2.57 -19.60
C THR A 124 -4.09 1.71 -18.94
N ALA A 125 -4.40 1.96 -17.67
CA ALA A 125 -5.53 1.31 -17.01
C ALA A 125 -6.88 1.82 -17.55
N ALA A 126 -7.04 3.12 -17.75
CA ALA A 126 -8.28 3.73 -18.24
C ALA A 126 -8.70 3.20 -19.63
N GLU A 127 -7.73 2.91 -20.51
CA GLU A 127 -7.97 2.28 -21.82
C GLU A 127 -8.64 0.90 -21.72
N ARG A 128 -8.52 0.22 -20.58
CA ARG A 128 -9.08 -1.11 -20.30
C ARG A 128 -10.30 -1.08 -19.39
N ALA A 129 -10.68 0.09 -18.90
CA ALA A 129 -11.73 0.22 -17.91
C ALA A 129 -13.09 -0.21 -18.48
N PRO A 130 -13.86 -1.04 -17.75
CA PRO A 130 -15.22 -1.38 -18.13
C PRO A 130 -16.15 -0.17 -17.95
N ALA A 131 -17.30 -0.19 -18.61
CA ALA A 131 -18.23 0.95 -18.65
C ALA A 131 -18.72 1.37 -17.25
N GLU A 132 -18.85 0.41 -16.34
CA GLU A 132 -19.26 0.59 -14.95
C GLU A 132 -18.26 1.43 -14.14
N LEU A 133 -16.99 1.48 -14.56
CA LEU A 133 -15.95 2.27 -13.90
C LEU A 133 -15.62 3.57 -14.63
N ALA A 134 -16.33 3.90 -15.72
CA ALA A 134 -15.98 5.02 -16.58
C ALA A 134 -15.95 6.36 -15.84
N GLU A 135 -16.92 6.63 -14.96
CA GLU A 135 -16.97 7.88 -14.19
C GLU A 135 -15.80 8.00 -13.21
N SER A 136 -15.60 6.98 -12.37
CA SER A 136 -14.48 6.92 -11.41
C SER A 136 -13.13 7.02 -12.11
N MET A 137 -12.94 6.31 -13.22
CA MET A 137 -11.69 6.35 -13.99
C MET A 137 -11.47 7.72 -14.62
N GLN A 138 -12.50 8.35 -15.20
CA GLN A 138 -12.38 9.70 -15.72
C GLN A 138 -12.03 10.71 -14.62
N GLN A 139 -12.58 10.56 -13.42
CA GLN A 139 -12.21 11.40 -12.28
C GLN A 139 -10.75 11.19 -11.87
N LEU A 140 -10.29 9.95 -11.79
CA LEU A 140 -8.90 9.63 -11.47
C LEU A 140 -7.94 10.19 -12.53
N VAL A 141 -8.21 9.95 -13.82
CA VAL A 141 -7.42 10.48 -14.95
C VAL A 141 -7.31 12.00 -14.86
N ARG A 142 -8.45 12.71 -14.75
CA ARG A 142 -8.45 14.18 -14.66
C ARG A 142 -7.67 14.71 -13.46
N SER A 143 -7.72 14.00 -12.33
CA SER A 143 -7.01 14.43 -11.11
C SER A 143 -5.50 14.26 -11.29
N VAL A 144 -5.07 13.10 -11.78
CA VAL A 144 -3.66 12.81 -12.01
C VAL A 144 -3.07 13.71 -13.10
N GLU A 145 -3.79 14.01 -14.18
CA GLU A 145 -3.36 14.97 -15.21
C GLU A 145 -3.17 16.39 -14.68
N LYS A 146 -3.95 16.77 -13.66
CA LYS A 146 -3.78 18.05 -12.94
C LYS A 146 -2.67 18.01 -11.89
N GLY A 147 -2.00 16.87 -11.72
CA GLY A 147 -1.02 16.65 -10.65
C GLY A 147 -1.64 16.67 -9.25
N ARG A 148 -2.89 16.22 -9.13
CA ARG A 148 -3.69 16.26 -7.90
C ARG A 148 -4.05 14.86 -7.43
N CYS A 149 -4.13 14.71 -6.11
CA CYS A 149 -4.59 13.51 -5.42
C CYS A 149 -5.56 13.88 -4.27
N PRO A 150 -6.27 12.91 -3.68
CA PRO A 150 -7.20 13.18 -2.59
C PRO A 150 -6.57 13.84 -1.34
N ALA A 151 -5.26 13.64 -1.11
CA ALA A 151 -4.55 14.32 -0.04
C ALA A 151 -4.42 15.85 -0.28
N ASP A 152 -4.38 16.29 -1.54
CA ASP A 152 -4.38 17.72 -1.88
C ASP A 152 -5.75 18.34 -1.61
N ASP A 153 -6.84 17.63 -1.94
CA ASP A 153 -8.20 18.09 -1.67
C ASP A 153 -8.47 18.19 -0.16
N PHE A 154 -7.98 17.21 0.62
CA PHE A 154 -8.01 17.27 2.08
C PHE A 154 -7.19 18.46 2.62
N SER A 155 -5.98 18.66 2.09
CA SER A 155 -5.09 19.76 2.50
C SER A 155 -5.73 21.13 2.26
N ASP A 156 -6.37 21.33 1.10
CA ASP A 156 -7.07 22.58 0.77
C ASP A 156 -8.22 22.86 1.76
N ARG A 157 -8.98 21.82 2.15
CA ARG A 157 -10.04 21.95 3.15
C ARG A 157 -9.49 22.24 4.54
N ALA A 158 -8.40 21.58 4.94
CA ALA A 158 -7.76 21.84 6.22
C ALA A 158 -7.25 23.28 6.31
N VAL A 159 -6.70 23.82 5.22
CA VAL A 159 -6.30 25.24 5.12
C VAL A 159 -7.51 26.17 5.19
N LYS A 160 -8.60 25.84 4.49
CA LYS A 160 -9.78 26.71 4.38
C LYS A 160 -10.68 26.72 5.61
N TYR A 161 -10.88 25.56 6.23
CA TYR A 161 -11.89 25.35 7.27
C TYR A 161 -11.29 24.91 8.63
N GLY A 162 -9.98 24.67 8.68
CA GLY A 162 -9.30 24.09 9.84
C GLY A 162 -9.35 22.56 9.87
N ILE A 163 -8.34 21.95 10.49
CA ILE A 163 -8.14 20.49 10.49
C ILE A 163 -9.30 19.71 11.12
N GLY A 164 -9.89 20.23 12.20
CA GLY A 164 -11.03 19.58 12.87
C GLY A 164 -12.24 19.44 11.96
N ASN A 165 -12.61 20.52 11.27
CA ASN A 165 -13.73 20.52 10.32
C ASN A 165 -13.43 19.63 9.10
N ALA A 166 -12.21 19.66 8.57
CA ALA A 166 -11.80 18.81 7.45
C ALA A 166 -11.92 17.31 7.81
N ILE A 167 -11.53 16.91 9.02
CA ILE A 167 -11.68 15.54 9.51
C ILE A 167 -13.17 15.16 9.63
N THR A 168 -14.00 16.04 10.20
CA THR A 168 -15.45 15.77 10.31
C THR A 168 -16.11 15.58 8.95
N GLN A 169 -15.78 16.41 7.96
CA GLN A 169 -16.29 16.28 6.59
C GLN A 169 -15.82 14.98 5.92
N LEU A 170 -14.56 14.59 6.10
CA LEU A 170 -14.04 13.32 5.61
C LEU A 170 -14.78 12.13 6.23
N ALA A 171 -15.00 12.14 7.54
CA ALA A 171 -15.72 11.08 8.25
C ALA A 171 -17.19 10.96 7.82
N GLN A 172 -17.78 12.03 7.29
CA GLN A 172 -19.16 12.07 6.80
C GLN A 172 -19.29 11.71 5.31
N GLY A 173 -18.18 11.47 4.60
CA GLY A 173 -18.19 11.15 3.17
C GLY A 173 -18.45 12.36 2.27
N GLU A 174 -18.19 13.58 2.74
CA GLU A 174 -18.39 14.82 1.95
C GLU A 174 -17.18 15.19 1.06
N LEU A 175 -16.32 14.19 0.79
CA LEU A 175 -15.10 14.30 -0.03
C LEU A 175 -15.25 13.60 -1.38
#